data_AF-A0A139DBD3-F1
#
_entry.id   AF-A0A139DBD3-F1
#
_cell.length_a   1.000
_cell.length_b   1.000
_cell.length_c   1.000
_cell.angle_alpha   90.00
_cell.angle_beta   90.00
_cell.angle_gamma   90.00
#
_symmetry.space_group_name_H-M   'P 1'
#
loop_
_entity.id
_entity.type
_entity.pdbx_description
1 polymer ?
#
loop_
_entity_poly.entity_id
_entity_poly.type
_entity_poly.pdbx_seq_one_letter_code
_entity_poly.pdbx_strand_id
1 'polypeptide(L)'
;IYGLALLLERGILYQPPLAPALWRQVRLSVCAQARERLQLAFGYQPAPSAWLLQGVLNMLGQPLGVGQGNNPTCQSARALSMWAYNDPDYLLQMVAWAVRDNEIIMHFEGQPVSSATSAGGVAAAVTLDLDPVSLVVVPHLDRIYAEMGRLCVGREGDPHRWVNPEFHGWAAGRGFAINVDVETGQLVDLETFIRHFYASYHPYYNGNQPLIHPQPAGVAVTDSAARFIGWHAITILRAALDPDGEMRLYFFNPNNDSGQNWGDGVQVSTSGNGERFGESSLPFGQFTSRLYIYHFDPLERGEPADVCEEELQQVIGMVHRSWGKNRVPADSLQAQPPAGE
;
A
#
# COMPACT_ATOMS: atom_id res chain seq x y z
N ILE A 1 -5.16 -16.86 -19.26
CA ILE A 1 -6.32 -16.41 -20.10
C ILE A 1 -7.00 -15.22 -19.44
N TYR A 2 -7.49 -15.35 -18.20
CA TYR A 2 -8.19 -14.25 -17.51
C TYR A 2 -7.41 -12.93 -17.45
N GLY A 3 -6.13 -12.96 -17.02
CA GLY A 3 -5.29 -11.75 -17.01
C GLY A 3 -5.10 -11.10 -18.39
N LEU A 4 -4.96 -11.90 -19.45
CA LEU A 4 -4.89 -11.36 -20.81
C LEU A 4 -6.20 -10.68 -21.22
N ALA A 5 -7.35 -11.27 -20.90
CA ALA A 5 -8.65 -10.68 -21.18
C ALA A 5 -8.81 -9.33 -20.47
N LEU A 6 -8.53 -9.28 -19.17
CA LEU A 6 -8.61 -8.03 -18.41
C LEU A 6 -7.61 -6.97 -18.86
N LEU A 7 -6.39 -7.36 -19.27
CA LEU A 7 -5.42 -6.43 -19.86
C LEU A 7 -6.02 -5.72 -21.08
N LEU A 8 -6.69 -6.46 -21.96
CA LEU A 8 -7.33 -5.92 -23.16
C LEU A 8 -8.52 -5.01 -22.79
N GLU A 9 -9.36 -5.43 -21.84
CA GLU A 9 -10.51 -4.66 -21.37
C GLU A 9 -10.13 -3.34 -20.68
N ARG A 10 -9.00 -3.32 -19.96
CA ARG A 10 -8.48 -2.10 -19.32
C ARG A 10 -8.03 -1.02 -20.32
N GLY A 11 -7.85 -1.36 -21.59
CA GLY A 11 -7.46 -0.39 -22.63
C GLY A 11 -6.05 0.20 -22.45
N ILE A 12 -5.20 -0.38 -21.60
CA ILE A 12 -3.86 0.19 -21.30
C ILE A 12 -2.95 0.19 -22.53
N LEU A 13 -3.22 -0.63 -23.55
CA LEU A 13 -2.48 -0.65 -24.81
C LEU A 13 -2.60 0.64 -25.64
N TYR A 14 -3.55 1.54 -25.32
CA TYR A 14 -3.62 2.86 -25.93
C TYR A 14 -2.55 3.83 -25.41
N GLN A 15 -1.85 3.48 -24.33
CA GLN A 15 -0.69 4.24 -23.86
C GLN A 15 0.49 3.99 -24.81
N PRO A 16 1.05 5.04 -25.47
CA PRO A 16 2.13 4.88 -26.45
C PRO A 16 3.33 4.03 -26.02
N PRO A 17 3.83 4.09 -24.76
CA PRO A 17 5.00 3.30 -24.37
C PRO A 17 4.70 1.80 -24.20
N LEU A 18 3.44 1.39 -24.10
CA LEU A 18 3.12 0.05 -23.60
C LEU A 18 3.32 -1.06 -24.62
N ALA A 19 2.89 -0.86 -25.86
CA ALA A 19 3.13 -1.81 -26.95
C ALA A 19 4.64 -2.08 -27.20
N PRO A 20 5.53 -1.06 -27.32
CA PRO A 20 6.96 -1.32 -27.46
C PRO A 20 7.59 -1.93 -26.20
N ALA A 21 7.13 -1.58 -24.99
CA ALA A 21 7.61 -2.21 -23.76
C ALA A 21 7.24 -3.71 -23.68
N LEU A 22 6.03 -4.08 -24.09
CA LEU A 22 5.62 -5.50 -24.22
C LEU A 22 6.39 -6.22 -25.32
N TRP A 23 6.69 -5.56 -26.44
CA TRP A 23 7.53 -6.15 -27.48
C TRP A 23 8.94 -6.45 -26.97
N ARG A 24 9.52 -5.54 -26.18
CA ARG A 24 10.76 -5.79 -25.46
C ARG A 24 10.61 -6.97 -24.50
N GLN A 25 9.50 -7.06 -23.78
CA GLN A 25 9.23 -8.13 -22.82
C GLN A 25 9.29 -9.52 -23.46
N VAL A 26 8.73 -9.68 -24.66
CA VAL A 26 8.75 -10.95 -25.42
C VAL A 26 10.17 -11.37 -25.80
N ARG A 27 11.08 -10.41 -26.02
CA ARG A 27 12.46 -10.63 -26.48
C ARG A 27 13.50 -10.54 -25.36
N LEU A 28 13.09 -10.40 -24.11
CA LEU A 28 14.00 -10.26 -22.97
C LEU A 28 14.90 -11.49 -22.82
N SER A 29 16.20 -11.23 -22.71
CA SER A 29 17.14 -12.24 -22.24
C SER A 29 17.00 -12.40 -20.74
N VAL A 30 16.77 -13.63 -20.28
CA VAL A 30 16.62 -13.96 -18.85
C VAL A 30 17.98 -14.32 -18.28
N CYS A 31 18.45 -13.53 -17.31
CA CYS A 31 19.71 -13.74 -16.59
C CYS A 31 19.69 -15.08 -15.81
N ALA A 32 20.86 -15.52 -15.35
CA ALA A 32 21.00 -16.82 -14.66
C ALA A 32 20.14 -16.89 -13.38
N GLN A 33 20.13 -15.82 -12.59
CA GLN A 33 19.43 -15.74 -11.31
C GLN A 33 17.90 -15.75 -11.49
N ALA A 34 17.38 -14.98 -12.44
CA ALA A 34 15.95 -14.97 -12.75
C ALA A 34 15.51 -16.33 -13.32
N ARG A 35 16.33 -16.94 -14.17
CA ARG A 35 16.10 -18.27 -14.73
C ARG A 35 15.99 -19.33 -13.65
N GLU A 36 16.97 -19.35 -12.73
CA GLU A 36 17.00 -20.31 -11.62
C GLU A 36 15.76 -20.18 -10.74
N ARG A 37 15.40 -18.96 -10.31
CA ARG A 37 14.20 -18.71 -9.50
C ARG A 37 12.94 -19.22 -10.19
N LEU A 38 12.74 -18.85 -11.46
CA LEU A 38 11.57 -19.27 -12.23
C LEU A 38 11.49 -20.78 -12.40
N GLN A 39 12.62 -21.45 -12.65
CA GLN A 39 12.66 -22.91 -12.81
C GLN A 39 12.42 -23.65 -11.49
N LEU A 40 12.97 -23.14 -10.38
CA LEU A 40 12.75 -23.73 -9.06
C LEU A 40 11.28 -23.63 -8.63
N ALA A 41 10.60 -22.52 -8.93
CA ALA A 41 9.21 -22.31 -8.54
C ALA A 41 8.18 -22.95 -9.50
N PHE A 42 8.39 -22.84 -10.82
CA PHE A 42 7.39 -23.20 -11.83
C PHE A 42 7.80 -24.37 -12.73
N GLY A 43 9.01 -24.92 -12.55
CA GLY A 43 9.55 -25.99 -13.36
C GLY A 43 10.15 -25.53 -14.69
N TYR A 44 10.62 -26.51 -15.47
CA TYR A 44 11.43 -26.28 -16.67
C TYR A 44 10.61 -26.13 -17.96
N GLN A 45 9.30 -26.38 -17.91
CA GLN A 45 8.40 -26.28 -19.06
C GLN A 45 7.07 -25.61 -18.68
N PRO A 46 6.61 -24.60 -19.45
CA PRO A 46 7.30 -23.93 -20.55
C PRO A 46 8.61 -23.22 -20.11
N ALA A 47 9.32 -22.65 -21.08
CA ALA A 47 10.58 -21.94 -20.83
C ALA A 47 10.38 -20.76 -19.85
N PRO A 48 11.42 -20.37 -19.07
CA PRO A 48 11.33 -19.29 -18.08
C PRO A 48 10.81 -17.95 -18.64
N SER A 49 11.15 -17.60 -19.88
CA SER A 49 10.62 -16.41 -20.54
C SER A 49 9.10 -16.47 -20.76
N ALA A 50 8.55 -17.66 -21.00
CA ALA A 50 7.10 -17.85 -21.15
C ALA A 50 6.38 -17.76 -19.80
N TRP A 51 6.95 -18.33 -18.74
CA TRP A 51 6.43 -18.15 -17.37
C TRP A 51 6.40 -16.68 -16.97
N LEU A 52 7.50 -15.96 -17.24
CA LEU A 52 7.59 -14.54 -16.98
C LEU A 52 6.56 -13.75 -17.80
N LEU A 53 6.42 -14.02 -19.10
CA LEU A 53 5.43 -13.35 -19.95
C LEU A 53 4.01 -13.58 -19.45
N GLN A 54 3.67 -14.81 -19.05
CA GLN A 54 2.39 -15.10 -18.42
C GLN A 54 2.18 -14.27 -17.16
N GLY A 55 3.19 -14.19 -16.28
CA GLY A 55 3.15 -13.36 -15.07
C GLY A 55 2.89 -11.89 -15.38
N VAL A 56 3.61 -11.32 -16.36
CA VAL A 56 3.42 -9.93 -16.81
C VAL A 56 1.99 -9.69 -17.29
N LEU A 57 1.46 -10.56 -18.15
CA LEU A 57 0.08 -10.42 -18.65
C LEU A 57 -0.94 -10.52 -17.51
N ASN A 58 -0.71 -11.40 -16.53
CA ASN A 58 -1.58 -11.53 -15.38
C ASN A 58 -1.53 -10.30 -14.47
N MET A 59 -0.35 -9.77 -14.17
CA MET A 59 -0.17 -8.59 -13.31
C MET A 59 -0.77 -7.34 -13.97
N LEU A 60 -0.54 -7.14 -15.27
CA LEU A 60 -1.16 -6.06 -16.03
C LEU A 60 -2.68 -6.22 -16.18
N GLY A 61 -3.21 -7.44 -16.23
CA GLY A 61 -4.65 -7.65 -16.23
C GLY A 61 -5.31 -7.49 -14.87
N GLN A 62 -4.61 -7.90 -13.81
CA GLN A 62 -5.11 -7.99 -12.45
C GLN A 62 -4.14 -7.25 -11.52
N PRO A 63 -4.08 -5.91 -11.56
CA PRO A 63 -3.11 -5.14 -10.78
C PRO A 63 -3.26 -5.38 -9.27
N LEU A 64 -4.48 -5.63 -8.79
CA LEU A 64 -4.78 -5.91 -7.38
C LEU A 64 -4.73 -7.42 -7.04
N GLY A 65 -4.27 -8.26 -7.97
CA GLY A 65 -4.11 -9.71 -7.75
C GLY A 65 -2.72 -10.11 -7.25
N VAL A 66 -1.85 -9.14 -6.95
CA VAL A 66 -0.47 -9.38 -6.51
C VAL A 66 -0.48 -9.73 -5.02
N GLY A 67 0.04 -10.89 -4.66
CA GLY A 67 0.19 -11.31 -3.27
C GLY A 67 1.62 -11.17 -2.78
N GLN A 68 1.83 -10.85 -1.50
CA GLN A 68 3.15 -10.94 -0.88
C GLN A 68 3.54 -12.40 -0.55
N GLY A 69 2.59 -13.33 -0.59
CA GLY A 69 2.82 -14.71 -0.14
C GLY A 69 3.16 -14.76 1.34
N ASN A 70 4.07 -15.65 1.70
CA ASN A 70 4.66 -15.74 3.04
C ASN A 70 5.88 -14.82 3.23
N ASN A 71 6.06 -13.81 2.37
CA ASN A 71 7.20 -12.90 2.43
C ASN A 71 6.83 -11.59 3.17
N PRO A 72 7.72 -11.05 4.04
CA PRO A 72 7.51 -9.77 4.70
C PRO A 72 7.80 -8.57 3.77
N THR A 73 7.30 -8.61 2.53
CA THR A 73 7.64 -7.67 1.45
C THR A 73 6.41 -6.89 0.97
N CYS A 74 5.52 -6.51 1.89
CA CYS A 74 4.27 -5.81 1.60
C CYS A 74 4.47 -4.56 0.75
N GLN A 75 5.56 -3.81 0.98
CA GLN A 75 5.89 -2.60 0.23
C GLN A 75 6.16 -2.90 -1.23
N SER A 76 6.96 -3.94 -1.53
CA SER A 76 7.27 -4.36 -2.90
C SER A 76 6.03 -4.86 -3.63
N ALA A 77 5.18 -5.67 -2.97
CA ALA A 77 3.93 -6.15 -3.56
C ALA A 77 2.97 -4.99 -3.90
N ARG A 78 2.88 -4.00 -3.00
CA ARG A 78 2.08 -2.79 -3.22
C ARG A 78 2.65 -1.92 -4.35
N ALA A 79 3.96 -1.76 -4.43
CA ALA A 79 4.59 -1.03 -5.52
C ALA A 79 4.27 -1.67 -6.88
N LEU A 80 4.43 -2.99 -7.01
CA LEU A 80 4.07 -3.73 -8.22
C LEU A 80 2.59 -3.55 -8.59
N SER A 81 1.70 -3.65 -7.60
CA SER A 81 0.26 -3.45 -7.78
C SER A 81 -0.07 -2.03 -8.25
N MET A 82 0.52 -1.02 -7.60
CA MET A 82 0.30 0.39 -7.93
C MET A 82 0.84 0.75 -9.32
N TRP A 83 2.01 0.24 -9.70
CA TRP A 83 2.56 0.45 -11.05
C TRP A 83 1.72 -0.28 -12.10
N ALA A 84 1.30 -1.52 -11.85
CA ALA A 84 0.37 -2.21 -12.76
C ALA A 84 -0.94 -1.44 -12.95
N TYR A 85 -1.40 -0.73 -11.91
CA TYR A 85 -2.62 0.06 -11.92
C TYR A 85 -2.46 1.40 -12.65
N ASN A 86 -1.45 2.21 -12.29
CA ASN A 86 -1.29 3.59 -12.76
C ASN A 86 -0.20 3.81 -13.82
N ASP A 87 0.90 3.07 -13.75
CA ASP A 87 2.13 3.32 -14.52
C ASP A 87 2.72 2.00 -15.06
N PRO A 88 1.99 1.33 -15.98
CA PRO A 88 2.31 -0.02 -16.39
C PRO A 88 3.58 -0.09 -17.25
N ASP A 89 4.02 0.99 -17.89
CA ASP A 89 5.31 1.03 -18.57
C ASP A 89 6.48 1.13 -17.59
N TYR A 90 6.34 1.87 -16.48
CA TYR A 90 7.33 1.84 -15.39
C TYR A 90 7.47 0.42 -14.80
N LEU A 91 6.36 -0.29 -14.56
CA LEU A 91 6.38 -1.69 -14.16
C LEU A 91 7.20 -2.55 -15.14
N LEU A 92 6.91 -2.45 -16.45
CA LEU A 92 7.64 -3.20 -17.49
C LEU A 92 9.11 -2.82 -17.57
N GLN A 93 9.49 -1.61 -17.15
CA GLN A 93 10.88 -1.21 -17.01
C GLN A 93 11.56 -1.90 -15.82
N MET A 94 10.90 -1.96 -14.66
CA MET A 94 11.42 -2.69 -13.49
C MET A 94 11.61 -4.17 -13.78
N VAL A 95 10.66 -4.79 -14.47
CA VAL A 95 10.76 -6.19 -14.91
C VAL A 95 11.94 -6.39 -15.84
N ALA A 96 12.11 -5.52 -16.85
CA ALA A 96 13.22 -5.63 -17.79
C ALA A 96 14.58 -5.56 -17.10
N TRP A 97 14.77 -4.63 -16.18
CA TRP A 97 15.99 -4.48 -15.39
C TRP A 97 16.27 -5.69 -14.48
N ALA A 98 15.29 -6.13 -13.69
CA ALA A 98 15.47 -7.31 -12.84
C ALA A 98 15.80 -8.58 -13.65
N VAL A 99 15.14 -8.77 -14.79
CA VAL A 99 15.25 -10.00 -15.60
C VAL A 99 16.52 -10.03 -16.44
N ARG A 100 16.87 -8.92 -17.08
CA ARG A 100 18.03 -8.84 -17.97
C ARG A 100 19.32 -8.56 -17.22
N ASP A 101 19.28 -7.59 -16.31
CA ASP A 101 20.47 -7.01 -15.70
C ASP A 101 20.73 -7.58 -14.30
N ASN A 102 19.74 -8.26 -13.69
CA ASN A 102 19.79 -8.69 -12.29
C ASN A 102 20.12 -7.52 -11.34
N GLU A 103 19.62 -6.33 -11.69
CA GLU A 103 19.83 -5.09 -10.95
C GLU A 103 18.69 -4.13 -11.30
N ILE A 104 18.09 -3.51 -10.28
CA ILE A 104 17.26 -2.31 -10.39
C ILE A 104 18.03 -1.16 -9.73
N ILE A 105 17.97 0.02 -10.34
CA ILE A 105 18.44 1.29 -9.77
C ILE A 105 17.24 2.22 -9.68
N MET A 106 16.92 2.65 -8.46
CA MET A 106 15.92 3.69 -8.19
C MET A 106 16.63 4.92 -7.63
N HIS A 107 15.93 6.05 -7.51
CA HIS A 107 16.47 7.24 -6.86
C HIS A 107 15.78 7.47 -5.53
N PHE A 108 16.55 7.94 -4.55
CA PHE A 108 16.07 8.43 -3.27
C PHE A 108 16.59 9.86 -3.09
N GLU A 109 15.71 10.85 -3.24
CA GLU A 109 16.06 12.28 -3.11
C GLU A 109 17.21 12.69 -4.06
N GLY A 110 17.21 12.12 -5.28
CA GLY A 110 18.23 12.34 -6.30
C GLY A 110 19.49 11.47 -6.18
N GLN A 111 19.63 10.66 -5.12
CA GLN A 111 20.72 9.71 -4.98
C GLN A 111 20.36 8.34 -5.57
N PRO A 112 21.19 7.73 -6.43
CA PRO A 112 20.91 6.41 -6.99
C PRO A 112 21.08 5.33 -5.91
N VAL A 113 20.11 4.42 -5.84
CA VAL A 113 20.06 3.25 -4.95
C VAL A 113 19.99 2.00 -5.82
N SER A 114 21.07 1.24 -5.87
CA SER A 114 21.15 -0.03 -6.62
C SER A 114 20.84 -1.22 -5.74
N SER A 115 19.91 -2.06 -6.20
CA SER A 115 19.63 -3.36 -5.57
C SER A 115 20.82 -4.32 -5.56
N ALA A 116 21.81 -4.16 -6.45
CA ALA A 116 22.97 -5.03 -6.53
C ALA A 116 24.04 -4.68 -5.48
N THR A 117 24.17 -3.40 -5.12
CA THR A 117 25.16 -2.92 -4.15
C THR A 117 24.60 -2.69 -2.75
N SER A 118 23.28 -2.73 -2.57
CA SER A 118 22.64 -2.67 -1.24
C SER A 118 23.03 -3.85 -0.35
N ALA A 119 23.25 -3.57 0.94
CA ALA A 119 23.74 -4.55 1.92
C ALA A 119 22.80 -5.76 2.17
N GLY A 120 21.51 -5.63 1.87
CA GLY A 120 20.49 -6.65 2.09
C GLY A 120 19.08 -6.07 2.08
N GLY A 121 18.08 -6.94 2.02
CA GLY A 121 16.66 -6.57 2.08
C GLY A 121 16.08 -6.65 3.49
N VAL A 122 14.77 -6.39 3.63
CA VAL A 122 14.04 -6.62 4.89
C VAL A 122 13.80 -8.11 5.09
N ALA A 123 13.56 -8.85 4.01
CA ALA A 123 13.39 -10.29 4.06
C ALA A 123 14.76 -11.00 4.13
N ALA A 124 14.94 -11.87 5.14
CA ALA A 124 16.14 -12.70 5.26
C ALA A 124 16.26 -13.73 4.12
N ALA A 125 15.12 -14.21 3.61
CA ALA A 125 15.01 -15.06 2.44
C ALA A 125 13.67 -14.81 1.75
N VAL A 126 13.63 -14.98 0.43
CA VAL A 126 12.40 -14.90 -0.35
C VAL A 126 11.90 -16.33 -0.59
N THR A 127 10.68 -16.59 -0.13
CA THR A 127 9.95 -17.84 -0.39
C THR A 127 9.46 -17.86 -1.84
N LEU A 128 9.31 -19.06 -2.40
CA LEU A 128 8.89 -19.25 -3.80
C LEU A 128 7.39 -19.07 -4.03
N ASP A 129 6.62 -18.75 -2.98
CA ASP A 129 5.17 -18.55 -3.03
C ASP A 129 4.81 -17.14 -3.53
N LEU A 130 5.20 -16.87 -4.78
CA LEU A 130 5.01 -15.59 -5.47
C LEU A 130 4.69 -15.84 -6.94
N ASP A 131 3.98 -14.92 -7.59
CA ASP A 131 3.81 -14.97 -9.05
C ASP A 131 5.15 -14.78 -9.78
N PRO A 132 5.27 -15.18 -11.07
CA PRO A 132 6.54 -15.12 -11.80
C PRO A 132 7.22 -13.75 -11.84
N VAL A 133 6.45 -12.66 -11.86
CA VAL A 133 7.01 -11.30 -11.86
C VAL A 133 7.51 -10.95 -10.46
N SER A 134 6.67 -11.13 -9.45
CA SER A 134 7.04 -10.83 -8.07
C SER A 134 8.27 -11.63 -7.63
N LEU A 135 8.35 -12.92 -7.99
CA LEU A 135 9.48 -13.78 -7.66
C LEU A 135 10.83 -13.24 -8.18
N VAL A 136 10.83 -12.58 -9.33
CA VAL A 136 12.04 -12.01 -9.93
C VAL A 136 12.29 -10.59 -9.43
N VAL A 137 11.25 -9.77 -9.27
CA VAL A 137 11.38 -8.33 -9.02
C VAL A 137 11.45 -7.99 -7.52
N VAL A 138 10.64 -8.63 -6.67
CA VAL A 138 10.56 -8.35 -5.22
C VAL A 138 11.92 -8.40 -4.51
N PRO A 139 12.83 -9.37 -4.77
CA PRO A 139 14.15 -9.38 -4.13
C PRO A 139 15.00 -8.13 -4.41
N HIS A 140 14.78 -7.45 -5.54
CA HIS A 140 15.48 -6.20 -5.84
C HIS A 140 14.83 -5.02 -5.13
N LEU A 141 13.50 -4.94 -5.18
CA LEU A 141 12.73 -3.90 -4.52
C LEU A 141 12.88 -3.93 -3.00
N ASP A 142 12.93 -5.11 -2.40
CA ASP A 142 13.13 -5.28 -0.95
C ASP A 142 14.50 -4.75 -0.50
N ARG A 143 15.55 -4.97 -1.30
CA ARG A 143 16.89 -4.41 -1.06
C ARG A 143 16.93 -2.89 -1.18
N ILE A 144 16.28 -2.35 -2.20
CA ILE A 144 16.17 -0.89 -2.40
C ILE A 144 15.39 -0.25 -1.26
N TYR A 145 14.24 -0.81 -0.89
CA TYR A 145 13.41 -0.32 0.20
C TYR A 145 14.19 -0.28 1.52
N ALA A 146 14.89 -1.38 1.85
CA ALA A 146 15.73 -1.44 3.04
C ALA A 146 16.86 -0.41 3.00
N GLU A 147 17.49 -0.17 1.85
CA GLU A 147 18.54 0.84 1.70
C GLU A 147 18.00 2.27 1.84
N MET A 148 16.85 2.58 1.26
CA MET A 148 16.17 3.88 1.48
C MET A 148 15.87 4.09 2.97
N GLY A 149 15.45 3.05 3.69
CA GLY A 149 15.29 3.09 5.15
C GLY A 149 16.60 3.37 5.89
N ARG A 150 17.73 2.79 5.46
CA ARG A 150 19.06 3.09 6.03
C ARG A 150 19.47 4.54 5.81
N LEU A 151 19.16 5.12 4.65
CA LEU A 151 19.43 6.52 4.33
C LEU A 151 18.57 7.51 5.17
N CYS A 152 17.52 7.02 5.82
CA CYS A 152 16.72 7.78 6.78
C CYS A 152 17.25 7.74 8.22
N VAL A 153 18.27 6.93 8.54
CA VAL A 153 18.80 6.82 9.91
C VAL A 153 19.27 8.17 10.43
N GLY A 154 18.81 8.54 11.63
CA GLY A 154 19.11 9.82 12.28
C GLY A 154 18.16 10.97 11.92
N ARG A 155 17.17 10.75 11.04
CA ARG A 155 16.08 11.70 10.82
C ARG A 155 15.02 11.58 11.91
N GLU A 156 14.40 12.69 12.28
CA GLU A 156 13.28 12.73 13.23
C GLU A 156 11.96 12.35 12.56
N GLY A 157 11.23 11.41 13.14
CA GLY A 157 9.93 10.94 12.65
C GLY A 157 10.00 9.60 11.89
N ASP A 158 8.89 9.23 11.27
CA ASP A 158 8.74 7.92 10.62
C ASP A 158 9.38 7.90 9.21
N PRO A 159 10.22 6.89 8.88
CA PRO A 159 10.91 6.82 7.60
C PRO A 159 9.99 6.76 6.38
N HIS A 160 8.75 6.24 6.53
CA HIS A 160 7.79 6.15 5.43
C HIS A 160 7.41 7.52 4.87
N ARG A 161 7.62 8.61 5.62
CA ARG A 161 7.46 9.99 5.14
C ARG A 161 8.31 10.27 3.89
N TRP A 162 9.55 9.78 3.86
CA TRP A 162 10.48 10.00 2.75
C TRP A 162 10.54 8.81 1.80
N VAL A 163 10.45 7.59 2.34
CA VAL A 163 10.61 6.37 1.53
C VAL A 163 9.42 6.18 0.60
N ASN A 164 8.17 6.36 1.06
CA ASN A 164 7.01 6.03 0.23
C ASN A 164 6.92 6.85 -1.08
N PRO A 165 7.11 8.19 -1.09
CA PRO A 165 7.05 8.96 -2.33
C PRO A 165 8.16 8.60 -3.32
N GLU A 166 9.36 8.26 -2.83
CA GLU A 166 10.49 7.87 -3.69
C GLU A 166 10.37 6.41 -4.17
N PHE A 167 9.80 5.53 -3.34
CA PHE A 167 9.67 4.11 -3.65
C PHE A 167 8.45 3.80 -4.52
N HIS A 168 7.27 4.37 -4.23
CA HIS A 168 6.05 4.10 -5.01
C HIS A 168 5.95 5.01 -6.25
N GLY A 169 6.65 6.14 -6.25
CA GLY A 169 6.69 7.09 -7.37
C GLY A 169 5.84 8.34 -7.13
N TRP A 170 5.86 9.25 -8.11
CA TRP A 170 5.33 10.61 -8.00
C TRP A 170 3.87 10.70 -7.56
N ALA A 171 3.07 9.67 -7.87
CA ALA A 171 1.65 9.62 -7.57
C ALA A 171 1.37 9.46 -6.06
N ALA A 172 2.33 8.96 -5.28
CA ALA A 172 2.24 8.98 -3.82
C ALA A 172 2.46 10.41 -3.32
N GLY A 173 1.48 10.94 -2.58
CA GLY A 173 1.51 12.29 -2.03
C GLY A 173 2.75 12.52 -1.16
N ARG A 174 3.27 13.76 -1.16
CA ARG A 174 4.42 14.14 -0.30
C ARG A 174 3.98 14.72 1.05
N GLY A 175 2.70 15.06 1.22
CA GLY A 175 2.12 15.31 2.52
C GLY A 175 2.07 14.02 3.32
N PHE A 176 2.36 14.08 4.62
CA PHE A 176 2.44 12.91 5.48
C PHE A 176 1.80 13.22 6.84
N ALA A 177 0.92 12.33 7.29
CA ALA A 177 0.28 12.40 8.59
C ALA A 177 0.48 11.08 9.34
N ILE A 178 0.72 11.18 10.66
CA ILE A 178 0.87 10.07 11.59
C ILE A 178 0.19 10.43 12.92
N ASN A 179 -0.52 9.48 13.54
CA ASN A 179 -1.17 9.68 14.85
C ASN A 179 -0.50 8.87 15.98
N VAL A 180 0.71 8.39 15.75
CA VAL A 180 1.52 7.65 16.71
C VAL A 180 2.89 8.31 16.81
N ASP A 181 3.29 8.65 18.02
CA ASP A 181 4.65 9.10 18.28
C ASP A 181 5.64 7.94 18.08
N VAL A 182 6.67 8.14 17.27
CA VAL A 182 7.57 7.07 16.83
C VAL A 182 8.46 6.55 17.97
N GLU A 183 8.82 7.43 18.92
CA GLU A 183 9.69 7.08 20.04
C GLU A 183 8.93 6.32 21.12
N THR A 184 7.77 6.83 21.52
CA THR A 184 6.99 6.31 22.65
C THR A 184 5.94 5.27 22.22
N GLY A 185 5.53 5.28 20.96
CA GLY A 185 4.41 4.47 20.46
C GLY A 185 3.05 4.87 21.03
N GLN A 186 2.94 6.07 21.63
CA GLN A 186 1.68 6.63 22.13
C GLN A 186 0.92 7.38 21.03
N LEU A 187 -0.39 7.49 21.20
CA LEU A 187 -1.24 8.31 20.34
C LEU A 187 -0.86 9.78 20.47
N VAL A 188 -0.77 10.47 19.35
CA VAL A 188 -0.51 11.91 19.27
C VAL A 188 -1.50 12.55 18.31
N ASP A 189 -2.09 13.67 18.74
CA ASP A 189 -2.94 14.54 17.91
C ASP A 189 -4.04 13.81 17.10
N LEU A 190 -4.69 12.83 17.75
CA LEU A 190 -5.62 11.91 17.08
C LEU A 190 -6.80 12.61 16.42
N GLU A 191 -7.37 13.62 17.09
CA GLU A 191 -8.49 14.38 16.55
C GLU A 191 -8.11 15.11 15.26
N THR A 192 -7.01 15.88 15.28
CA THR A 192 -6.52 16.61 14.11
C THR A 192 -6.19 15.65 12.97
N PHE A 193 -5.57 14.51 13.28
CA PHE A 193 -5.29 13.46 12.29
C PHE A 193 -6.55 12.95 11.59
N ILE A 194 -7.62 12.67 12.35
CA ILE A 194 -8.89 12.17 11.81
C ILE A 194 -9.56 13.25 10.96
N ARG A 195 -9.69 14.48 11.48
CA ARG A 195 -10.29 15.60 10.74
C ARG A 195 -9.57 15.84 9.42
N HIS A 196 -8.24 15.83 9.46
CA HIS A 196 -7.42 16.01 8.26
C HIS A 196 -7.61 14.86 7.27
N PHE A 197 -7.76 13.61 7.72
CA PHE A 197 -8.01 12.47 6.84
C PHE A 197 -9.37 12.58 6.14
N TYR A 198 -10.42 12.94 6.88
CA TYR A 198 -11.74 13.20 6.33
C TYR A 198 -11.70 14.33 5.28
N ALA A 199 -11.10 15.46 5.62
CA ALA A 199 -10.93 16.59 4.70
C ALA A 199 -10.09 16.23 3.46
N SER A 200 -9.21 15.24 3.53
CA SER A 200 -8.39 14.81 2.39
C SER A 200 -9.09 13.77 1.52
N TYR A 201 -9.81 12.82 2.11
CA TYR A 201 -10.26 11.60 1.40
C TYR A 201 -11.78 11.42 1.32
N HIS A 202 -12.57 12.10 2.16
CA HIS A 202 -14.01 11.89 2.21
C HIS A 202 -14.74 12.87 1.28
N PRO A 203 -15.47 12.39 0.24
CA PRO A 203 -16.13 13.25 -0.75
C PRO A 203 -17.04 14.34 -0.16
N TYR A 204 -17.69 14.10 0.97
CA TYR A 204 -18.53 15.11 1.63
C TYR A 204 -17.76 16.25 2.32
N TYR A 205 -16.45 16.09 2.56
CA TYR A 205 -15.62 17.06 3.31
C TYR A 205 -14.45 17.63 2.49
N ASN A 206 -14.22 17.11 1.28
CA ASN A 206 -13.08 17.50 0.42
C ASN A 206 -13.52 18.21 -0.88
N GLY A 207 -14.74 18.76 -0.91
CA GLY A 207 -15.28 19.39 -2.12
C GLY A 207 -15.73 18.39 -3.19
N ASN A 208 -16.08 17.17 -2.81
CA ASN A 208 -16.49 16.08 -3.70
C ASN A 208 -15.41 15.68 -4.72
N GLN A 209 -14.14 15.75 -4.29
CA GLN A 209 -12.98 15.38 -5.10
C GLN A 209 -12.70 13.88 -4.91
N PRO A 210 -12.83 13.03 -5.93
CA PRO A 210 -12.44 11.64 -5.84
C PRO A 210 -10.92 11.49 -5.74
N LEU A 211 -10.46 10.44 -5.07
CA LEU A 211 -9.04 10.09 -5.07
C LEU A 211 -8.58 9.78 -6.50
N ILE A 212 -7.56 10.51 -6.96
CA ILE A 212 -7.05 10.39 -8.33
C ILE A 212 -6.12 9.18 -8.46
N HIS A 213 -5.20 9.02 -7.52
CA HIS A 213 -4.20 7.97 -7.54
C HIS A 213 -4.20 7.18 -6.25
N PRO A 214 -4.04 5.84 -6.31
CA PRO A 214 -3.76 5.01 -5.16
C PRO A 214 -2.70 5.60 -4.21
N GLN A 215 -3.00 5.62 -2.92
CA GLN A 215 -2.12 6.22 -1.90
C GLN A 215 -1.62 5.18 -0.90
N PRO A 216 -0.33 5.25 -0.51
CA PRO A 216 0.19 4.40 0.53
C PRO A 216 -0.34 4.81 1.91
N ALA A 217 -0.76 3.81 2.67
CA ALA A 217 -1.27 4.00 4.02
C ALA A 217 -0.84 2.84 4.93
N GLY A 218 -0.93 3.09 6.23
CA GLY A 218 -0.64 2.11 7.25
C GLY A 218 -1.82 1.99 8.21
N VAL A 219 -2.17 0.75 8.51
CA VAL A 219 -3.24 0.40 9.45
C VAL A 219 -2.68 -0.35 10.64
N ALA A 220 -3.29 -0.11 11.80
CA ALA A 220 -3.12 -0.91 13.00
C ALA A 220 -4.02 -2.14 12.87
N VAL A 221 -3.41 -3.30 12.61
CA VAL A 221 -4.16 -4.55 12.48
C VAL A 221 -4.46 -5.08 13.88
N THR A 222 -5.70 -5.53 14.04
CA THR A 222 -6.21 -6.15 15.25
C THR A 222 -6.75 -7.54 14.95
N ASP A 223 -6.78 -8.40 15.97
CA ASP A 223 -7.50 -9.67 15.89
C ASP A 223 -9.02 -9.48 16.06
N SER A 224 -9.79 -10.57 15.96
CA SER A 224 -11.25 -10.55 16.12
C SER A 224 -11.72 -10.13 17.52
N ALA A 225 -10.82 -10.12 18.51
CA ALA A 225 -11.05 -9.60 19.85
C ALA A 225 -10.60 -8.13 20.01
N ALA A 226 -10.34 -7.44 18.90
CA ALA A 226 -9.88 -6.05 18.81
C ALA A 226 -8.52 -5.78 19.47
N ARG A 227 -7.68 -6.82 19.67
CA ARG A 227 -6.35 -6.67 20.25
C ARG A 227 -5.33 -6.35 19.16
N PHE A 228 -4.48 -5.37 19.40
CA PHE A 228 -3.42 -4.98 18.45
C PHE A 228 -2.45 -6.14 18.20
N ILE A 229 -2.24 -6.48 16.92
CA ILE A 229 -1.30 -7.52 16.49
C ILE A 229 -0.08 -6.96 15.76
N GLY A 230 -0.21 -5.79 15.13
CA GLY A 230 0.91 -5.15 14.46
C GLY A 230 0.50 -4.06 13.47
N TRP A 231 1.50 -3.34 12.98
CA TRP A 231 1.35 -2.38 11.90
C TRP A 231 1.38 -3.09 10.56
N HIS A 232 0.52 -2.67 9.64
CA HIS A 232 0.48 -3.24 8.30
C HIS A 232 0.30 -2.17 7.24
N ALA A 233 0.92 -2.38 6.09
CA ALA A 233 0.88 -1.43 4.99
C ALA A 233 -0.17 -1.86 3.95
N ILE A 234 -1.02 -0.92 3.54
CA ILE A 234 -2.10 -1.11 2.57
C ILE A 234 -2.11 0.06 1.58
N THR A 235 -2.84 -0.07 0.49
CA THR A 235 -3.00 1.00 -0.50
C THR A 235 -4.45 1.46 -0.54
N ILE A 236 -4.72 2.74 -0.24
CA ILE A 236 -6.04 3.36 -0.43
C ILE A 236 -6.27 3.51 -1.93
N LEU A 237 -7.40 3.05 -2.44
CA LEU A 237 -7.70 3.07 -3.87
C LEU A 237 -8.74 4.13 -4.24
N ARG A 238 -9.78 4.25 -3.43
CA ARG A 238 -10.87 5.24 -3.62
C ARG A 238 -11.76 5.34 -2.38
N ALA A 239 -12.44 6.46 -2.24
CA ALA A 239 -13.60 6.61 -1.38
C ALA A 239 -14.84 6.84 -2.25
N ALA A 240 -15.91 6.10 -2.01
CA ALA A 240 -17.15 6.21 -2.78
C ALA A 240 -18.34 5.66 -1.99
N LEU A 241 -19.54 6.05 -2.40
CA LEU A 241 -20.77 5.44 -1.93
C LEU A 241 -20.88 4.01 -2.45
N ASP A 242 -21.37 3.12 -1.59
CA ASP A 242 -21.77 1.77 -1.94
C ASP A 242 -23.20 1.74 -2.53
N PRO A 243 -23.73 0.56 -2.91
CA PRO A 243 -25.09 0.44 -3.45
C PRO A 243 -26.21 0.89 -2.50
N ASP A 244 -25.96 0.89 -1.18
CA ASP A 244 -26.93 1.28 -0.15
C ASP A 244 -26.78 2.77 0.26
N GLY A 245 -25.79 3.47 -0.32
CA GLY A 245 -25.54 4.89 -0.07
C GLY A 245 -24.66 5.16 1.16
N GLU A 246 -23.95 4.16 1.67
CA GLU A 246 -22.95 4.34 2.73
C GLU A 246 -21.60 4.78 2.13
N MET A 247 -20.94 5.78 2.72
CA MET A 247 -19.60 6.14 2.30
C MET A 247 -18.58 5.11 2.78
N ARG A 248 -17.86 4.51 1.83
CA ARG A 248 -16.87 3.47 2.09
C ARG A 248 -15.51 3.86 1.54
N LEU A 249 -14.48 3.32 2.19
CA LEU A 249 -13.13 3.38 1.69
C LEU A 249 -12.73 2.02 1.15
N TYR A 250 -12.25 2.01 -0.09
CA TYR A 250 -11.80 0.83 -0.82
C TYR A 250 -10.28 0.84 -0.88
N PHE A 251 -9.68 -0.29 -0.55
CA PHE A 251 -8.24 -0.43 -0.41
C PHE A 251 -7.76 -1.79 -0.88
N PHE A 252 -6.47 -1.88 -1.17
CA PHE A 252 -5.79 -3.11 -1.50
C PHE A 252 -4.87 -3.54 -0.36
N ASN A 253 -4.99 -4.82 0.03
CA ASN A 253 -4.19 -5.44 1.06
C ASN A 253 -3.39 -6.62 0.46
N PRO A 254 -2.04 -6.56 0.40
CA PRO A 254 -1.22 -7.58 -0.26
C PRO A 254 -1.03 -8.87 0.55
N ASN A 255 -1.61 -9.01 1.74
CA ASN A 255 -1.34 -10.11 2.69
C ASN A 255 -2.03 -11.44 2.37
N ASN A 256 -2.61 -11.62 1.19
CA ASN A 256 -3.38 -12.80 0.75
C ASN A 256 -4.63 -13.14 1.59
N ASP A 257 -4.98 -12.34 2.59
CA ASP A 257 -6.15 -12.50 3.45
C ASP A 257 -6.89 -11.16 3.52
N SER A 258 -7.72 -10.93 2.51
CA SER A 258 -8.43 -9.66 2.31
C SER A 258 -9.75 -9.55 3.10
N GLY A 259 -10.23 -10.65 3.70
CA GLY A 259 -11.56 -10.77 4.34
C GLY A 259 -11.51 -10.81 5.87
N GLN A 260 -10.67 -9.96 6.48
CA GLN A 260 -10.30 -10.07 7.88
C GLN A 260 -11.38 -9.52 8.83
N ASN A 261 -11.48 -10.14 10.00
CA ASN A 261 -12.21 -9.60 11.14
C ASN A 261 -11.21 -8.86 12.06
N TRP A 262 -11.37 -7.54 12.16
CA TRP A 262 -10.52 -6.66 12.96
C TRP A 262 -11.14 -6.33 14.33
N GLY A 263 -12.19 -7.06 14.76
CA GLY A 263 -12.84 -6.89 16.04
C GLY A 263 -13.60 -5.56 16.21
N ASP A 264 -14.29 -5.39 17.33
CA ASP A 264 -15.15 -4.21 17.62
C ASP A 264 -16.17 -3.93 16.49
N GLY A 265 -16.72 -4.99 15.90
CA GLY A 265 -17.68 -4.89 14.78
C GLY A 265 -17.07 -4.56 13.41
N VAL A 266 -15.74 -4.45 13.30
CA VAL A 266 -15.06 -4.14 12.03
C VAL A 266 -14.74 -5.43 11.26
N GLN A 267 -15.49 -5.66 10.18
CA GLN A 267 -15.32 -6.82 9.29
C GLN A 267 -15.03 -6.31 7.87
N VAL A 268 -13.83 -6.61 7.37
CA VAL A 268 -13.42 -6.21 6.02
C VAL A 268 -14.24 -6.98 5.00
N SER A 269 -14.83 -6.25 4.06
CA SER A 269 -15.60 -6.81 2.96
C SER A 269 -14.75 -6.90 1.70
N THR A 270 -14.95 -7.92 0.87
CA THR A 270 -14.29 -8.10 -0.44
C THR A 270 -15.29 -8.17 -1.59
N SER A 271 -16.59 -8.12 -1.27
CA SER A 271 -17.70 -8.12 -2.21
C SER A 271 -18.98 -7.69 -1.51
N GLY A 272 -19.97 -7.24 -2.28
CA GLY A 272 -21.32 -6.91 -1.80
C GLY A 272 -21.55 -5.42 -1.54
N ASN A 273 -20.50 -4.63 -1.35
CA ASN A 273 -20.59 -3.18 -1.07
C ASN A 273 -19.90 -2.36 -2.18
N GLY A 274 -19.97 -2.84 -3.42
CA GLY A 274 -19.41 -2.16 -4.58
C GLY A 274 -17.90 -2.34 -4.78
N GLU A 275 -17.27 -3.33 -4.14
CA GLU A 275 -15.86 -3.71 -4.38
C GLU A 275 -15.66 -4.19 -5.82
N ARG A 276 -14.55 -3.78 -6.43
CA ARG A 276 -14.03 -4.36 -7.67
C ARG A 276 -13.10 -5.52 -7.34
N PHE A 277 -12.81 -6.37 -8.32
CA PHE A 277 -11.92 -7.52 -8.10
C PHE A 277 -10.57 -7.09 -7.51
N GLY A 278 -10.22 -7.69 -6.36
CA GLY A 278 -9.00 -7.39 -5.59
C GLY A 278 -9.12 -6.22 -4.61
N GLU A 279 -10.25 -5.51 -4.58
CA GLU A 279 -10.52 -4.50 -3.55
C GLU A 279 -11.08 -5.14 -2.27
N SER A 280 -10.62 -4.61 -1.14
CA SER A 280 -11.28 -4.70 0.15
C SER A 280 -12.01 -3.38 0.43
N SER A 281 -13.04 -3.40 1.28
CA SER A 281 -13.70 -2.18 1.74
C SER A 281 -14.13 -2.24 3.20
N LEU A 282 -14.26 -1.05 3.79
CA LEU A 282 -14.88 -0.80 5.08
C LEU A 282 -15.69 0.51 5.00
N PRO A 283 -16.71 0.69 5.85
CA PRO A 283 -17.28 2.01 6.10
C PRO A 283 -16.17 3.01 6.45
N PHE A 284 -16.27 4.24 5.96
CA PHE A 284 -15.18 5.20 6.03
C PHE A 284 -14.67 5.43 7.46
N GLY A 285 -15.59 5.59 8.42
CA GLY A 285 -15.25 5.75 9.84
C GLY A 285 -14.57 4.52 10.44
N GLN A 286 -15.03 3.31 10.08
CA GLN A 286 -14.40 2.07 10.56
C GLN A 286 -12.97 1.93 10.03
N PHE A 287 -12.75 2.21 8.75
CA PHE A 287 -11.40 2.24 8.18
C PHE A 287 -10.52 3.26 8.89
N THR A 288 -11.02 4.49 9.04
CA THR A 288 -10.27 5.58 9.70
C THR A 288 -9.87 5.22 11.13
N SER A 289 -10.73 4.48 11.85
CA SER A 289 -10.42 4.00 13.21
C SER A 289 -9.25 3.01 13.30
N ARG A 290 -8.77 2.49 12.17
CA ARG A 290 -7.59 1.61 12.08
C ARG A 290 -6.41 2.28 11.39
N LEU A 291 -6.59 3.45 10.81
CA LEU A 291 -5.54 4.19 10.12
C LEU A 291 -4.59 4.83 11.14
N TYR A 292 -3.27 4.69 10.91
CA TYR A 292 -2.26 5.35 11.74
C TYR A 292 -1.28 6.22 10.95
N ILE A 293 -1.06 5.91 9.66
CA ILE A 293 -0.31 6.76 8.73
C ILE A 293 -1.00 6.83 7.37
N TYR A 294 -0.90 7.99 6.71
CA TYR A 294 -1.27 8.15 5.31
C TYR A 294 -0.48 9.28 4.66
N HIS A 295 -0.46 9.24 3.32
CA HIS A 295 0.07 10.32 2.49
C HIS A 295 -1.07 11.15 1.89
N PHE A 296 -0.83 12.40 1.56
CA PHE A 296 -1.83 13.30 0.96
C PHE A 296 -1.17 14.35 0.06
N ASP A 297 -1.96 15.04 -0.76
CA ASP A 297 -1.48 16.21 -1.51
C ASP A 297 -1.53 17.46 -0.61
N PRO A 298 -0.40 18.09 -0.25
CA PRO A 298 -0.39 19.25 0.64
C PRO A 298 -0.97 20.52 0.00
N LEU A 299 -1.23 20.52 -1.30
CA LEU A 299 -1.85 21.63 -2.02
C LEU A 299 -3.36 21.48 -2.14
N GLU A 300 -3.88 20.26 -2.03
CA GLU A 300 -5.32 20.02 -1.95
C GLU A 300 -5.79 20.29 -0.51
N ARG A 301 -6.59 21.35 -0.36
CA ARG A 301 -7.17 21.72 0.92
C ARG A 301 -8.62 21.24 0.95
N GLY A 302 -8.94 20.39 1.91
CA GLY A 302 -10.32 20.19 2.35
C GLY A 302 -10.69 21.16 3.47
N GLU A 303 -11.83 20.91 4.10
CA GLU A 303 -12.33 21.72 5.21
C GLU A 303 -12.39 20.88 6.52
N PRO A 304 -11.27 20.74 7.26
CA PRO A 304 -11.23 19.92 8.49
C PRO A 304 -12.21 20.37 9.57
N ALA A 305 -12.59 21.65 9.56
CA ALA A 305 -13.52 22.25 10.51
C ALA A 305 -14.97 21.76 10.30
N ASP A 306 -15.31 21.29 9.09
CA ASP A 306 -16.67 20.85 8.74
C ASP A 306 -16.96 19.41 9.18
N VAL A 307 -15.93 18.65 9.59
CA VAL A 307 -16.09 17.27 10.04
C VAL A 307 -16.96 17.22 11.29
N CYS A 308 -18.07 16.47 11.19
CA CYS A 308 -19.06 16.35 12.25
C CYS A 308 -18.46 15.79 13.55
N GLU A 309 -18.80 16.42 14.67
CA GLU A 309 -18.32 16.01 16.00
C GLU A 309 -18.77 14.59 16.38
N GLU A 310 -19.99 14.21 16.00
CA GLU A 310 -20.50 12.87 16.28
C GLU A 310 -19.69 11.78 15.56
N GLU A 311 -19.42 11.96 14.27
CA GLU A 311 -18.60 11.03 13.48
C GLU A 311 -17.18 10.94 14.03
N LEU A 312 -16.60 12.09 14.38
CA LEU A 312 -15.27 12.16 15.00
C LEU A 312 -15.20 11.35 16.30
N GLN A 313 -16.13 11.58 17.24
CA GLN A 313 -16.14 10.88 18.53
C GLN A 313 -16.39 9.38 18.38
N GLN A 314 -17.19 8.96 17.39
CA GLN A 314 -17.37 7.55 17.06
C GLN A 314 -16.04 6.90 16.63
N VAL A 315 -15.30 7.53 15.71
CA VAL A 315 -13.99 7.02 15.24
C VAL A 315 -12.97 6.98 16.38
N ILE A 316 -12.87 8.05 17.18
CA ILE A 316 -11.98 8.11 18.35
C ILE A 316 -12.30 6.99 19.35
N GLY A 317 -13.59 6.78 19.65
CA GLY A 317 -14.03 5.71 20.52
C GLY A 317 -13.61 4.31 20.03
N MET A 318 -13.71 4.05 18.73
CA MET A 318 -13.25 2.80 18.13
C MET A 318 -11.73 2.61 18.22
N VAL A 319 -10.93 3.68 18.12
CA VAL A 319 -9.47 3.62 18.34
C VAL A 319 -9.18 3.23 19.79
N HIS A 320 -9.78 3.91 20.76
CA HIS A 320 -9.52 3.67 22.19
C HIS A 320 -10.01 2.32 22.71
N ARG A 321 -11.07 1.74 22.12
CA ARG A 321 -11.54 0.40 22.50
C ARG A 321 -10.77 -0.74 21.83
N SER A 322 -9.86 -0.44 20.90
CA SER A 322 -9.09 -1.43 20.12
C SER A 322 -7.58 -1.23 20.28
N TRP A 323 -6.87 -0.92 19.20
CA TRP A 323 -5.42 -0.83 19.14
C TRP A 323 -4.84 0.34 19.93
N GLY A 324 -5.62 1.42 20.11
CA GLY A 324 -5.24 2.60 20.87
C GLY A 324 -5.40 2.47 22.38
N LYS A 325 -6.00 1.38 22.88
CA LYS A 325 -6.36 1.20 24.29
C LYS A 325 -5.21 1.43 25.28
N ASN A 326 -4.02 0.94 24.95
CA ASN A 326 -2.83 1.03 25.80
C ASN A 326 -1.84 2.09 25.29
N ARG A 327 -2.32 3.03 24.47
CA ARG A 327 -1.49 4.05 23.78
C ARG A 327 -1.92 5.47 24.12
N VAL A 328 -2.88 5.65 25.01
CA VAL A 328 -3.31 6.99 25.47
C VAL A 328 -2.25 7.54 26.43
N PRO A 329 -1.71 8.76 26.20
CA PRO A 329 -0.79 9.39 27.15
C PRO A 329 -1.40 9.50 28.55
N ALA A 330 -0.57 9.33 29.58
CA ALA A 330 -1.03 9.38 30.98
C ALA A 330 -1.65 10.74 31.35
N ASP A 331 -1.19 11.82 30.71
CA ASP A 331 -1.65 13.18 30.97
C ASP A 331 -3.06 13.47 30.41
N SER A 332 -3.54 12.66 29.45
CA SER A 332 -4.91 12.75 28.92
C SER A 332 -5.98 12.23 29.88
N LEU A 333 -5.57 11.52 30.95
CA LEU A 333 -6.47 10.90 31.93
C LEU A 333 -6.68 11.76 33.19
N GLN A 334 -6.02 12.91 33.31
CA GLN A 334 -6.27 13.84 34.42
C GLN A 334 -7.44 14.76 34.07
N ALA A 335 -8.65 14.36 34.45
CA ALA A 335 -9.79 15.27 34.53
C ALA A 335 -9.40 16.49 35.39
N GLN A 336 -9.67 17.70 34.87
CA GLN A 336 -9.51 18.93 35.65
C GLN A 336 -10.26 18.78 36.99
N PRO A 337 -9.63 19.16 38.12
CA PRO A 337 -10.36 19.21 39.39
C PRO A 337 -11.54 20.17 39.25
N PRO A 338 -12.69 19.90 39.89
CA PRO A 338 -13.80 20.84 39.89
C PRO A 338 -13.30 22.20 40.41
N ALA A 339 -13.57 23.25 39.65
CA ALA A 339 -13.35 24.62 40.11
C ALA A 339 -14.16 24.80 41.40
N GLY A 340 -13.45 24.97 42.52
CA GLY A 340 -14.05 25.20 43.84
C GLY A 340 -14.85 26.50 43.85
N GLU A 341 -15.95 26.47 44.60
CA GLU A 341 -16.94 27.55 44.85
C GLU A 341 -16.33 28.90 45.26
#